data_AF-A0A2H0CQZ9-F1
#
_entry.id   AF-A0A2H0CQZ9-F1
#
_cell.length_a   1.000
_cell.length_b   1.000
_cell.length_c   1.000
_cell.angle_alpha   90.00
_cell.angle_beta   90.00
_cell.angle_gamma   90.00
#
_symmetry.space_group_name_H-M   'P 1'
#
loop_
_entity.id
_entity.type
_entity.pdbx_description
1 polymer ?
#
loop_
_entity_poly.entity_id
_entity_poly.type
_entity_poly.pdbx_seq_one_letter_code
_entity_poly.pdbx_strand_id
1 'polypeptide(L)'
;MRYAMKSEQFKKLIKHQFKNQAGFTLLELILAMSIVAIIVALGLGGVRLGVSARDAGEQKVDTYQRLRMISDQLKQKLQSTYPVFVSQKDGVPGLPVPASSKRILAFEGNADSIRFVTFAAPMTATDPTSLTHEVKFYIGKHPETGQTGVILMERDISAGDVFSRIQQRSDSIQYFVLAENVAKMQFRYYQMKKLPPQEVEGPDKKALQFSGQWVDRVFMESFEQSPADSSKANPIIDFEKANKISLPRAVEITIGVTPQPKPGEEVADEESEPVFSPPIIVLLNSGMEFAVPPEKEGDNNEKA
;
A
#
# COMPACT_ATOMS: atom_id res chain seq x y z
N MET A 1 -43.95 -14.63 -92.96
CA MET A 1 -43.58 -13.29 -92.45
C MET A 1 -43.21 -13.21 -90.96
N ARG A 2 -43.04 -14.33 -90.21
CA ARG A 2 -42.66 -14.32 -88.77
C ARG A 2 -41.19 -14.65 -88.46
N TYR A 3 -40.40 -15.08 -89.45
CA TYR A 3 -38.99 -15.46 -89.24
C TYR A 3 -37.98 -14.31 -89.40
N ALA A 4 -38.30 -13.27 -90.18
CA ALA A 4 -37.40 -12.14 -90.41
C ALA A 4 -37.38 -11.12 -89.25
N MET A 5 -38.45 -11.06 -88.45
CA MET A 5 -38.57 -10.07 -87.36
C MET A 5 -37.78 -10.45 -86.09
N LYS A 6 -37.46 -11.75 -85.92
CA LYS A 6 -36.73 -12.26 -84.74
C LYS A 6 -35.22 -12.07 -84.86
N SER A 7 -34.66 -12.02 -86.07
CA SER A 7 -33.22 -11.85 -86.28
C SER A 7 -32.74 -10.40 -86.14
N GLU A 8 -33.59 -9.43 -86.51
CA GLU A 8 -33.37 -7.99 -86.30
C GLU A 8 -33.39 -7.64 -84.81
N GLN A 9 -34.34 -8.20 -84.05
CA GLN A 9 -34.44 -8.02 -82.59
C GLN A 9 -33.25 -8.65 -81.86
N PHE A 10 -32.80 -9.84 -82.28
CA PHE A 10 -31.63 -10.51 -81.68
C PHE A 10 -30.32 -9.80 -82.03
N LYS A 11 -30.16 -9.30 -83.26
CA LYS A 11 -29.04 -8.45 -83.65
C LYS A 11 -29.04 -7.11 -82.91
N LYS A 12 -30.22 -6.51 -82.64
CA LYS A 12 -30.34 -5.31 -81.80
C LYS A 12 -29.97 -5.58 -80.34
N LEU A 13 -30.36 -6.74 -79.79
CA LEU A 13 -30.03 -7.12 -78.41
C LEU A 13 -28.52 -7.32 -78.22
N ILE A 14 -27.86 -8.01 -79.17
CA ILE A 14 -26.40 -8.23 -79.12
C ILE A 14 -25.64 -6.92 -79.37
N LYS A 15 -26.11 -6.08 -80.31
CA LYS A 15 -25.45 -4.80 -80.63
C LYS A 15 -25.55 -3.76 -79.52
N HIS A 16 -26.51 -3.89 -78.60
CA HIS A 16 -26.62 -3.03 -77.42
C HIS A 16 -25.74 -3.50 -76.25
N GLN A 17 -25.37 -4.78 -76.20
CA GLN A 17 -24.48 -5.31 -75.15
C GLN A 17 -22.99 -5.03 -75.40
N PHE A 18 -22.58 -4.69 -76.63
CA PHE A 18 -21.18 -4.42 -76.96
C PHE A 18 -20.80 -2.93 -77.04
N LYS A 19 -21.68 -2.02 -76.60
CA LYS A 19 -21.44 -0.57 -76.75
C LYS A 19 -21.01 0.20 -75.50
N ASN A 20 -20.55 -0.50 -74.46
CA ASN A 20 -19.92 0.09 -73.28
C ASN A 20 -18.62 -0.65 -72.90
N GLN A 21 -17.74 -0.92 -73.87
CA GLN A 21 -16.34 -1.21 -73.54
C GLN A 21 -15.59 0.12 -73.36
N ALA A 22 -15.95 0.87 -72.32
CA ALA A 22 -15.08 1.93 -71.84
C ALA A 22 -13.88 1.24 -71.18
N GLY A 23 -12.72 1.32 -71.83
CA GLY A 23 -11.46 0.89 -71.21
C GLY A 23 -11.21 1.68 -69.93
N PHE A 24 -10.59 1.03 -68.94
CA PHE A 24 -10.21 1.69 -67.69
C PHE A 24 -9.37 2.93 -68.00
N THR A 25 -9.78 4.09 -67.51
CA THR A 25 -8.97 5.30 -67.74
C THR A 25 -7.74 5.26 -66.84
N LEU A 26 -6.61 5.80 -67.33
CA LEU A 26 -5.39 5.93 -66.51
C LEU A 26 -5.69 6.71 -65.21
N LEU A 27 -6.57 7.70 -65.28
CA LEU A 27 -7.00 8.50 -64.15
C LEU A 27 -7.75 7.68 -63.09
N GLU A 28 -8.64 6.79 -63.52
CA GLU A 28 -9.40 5.90 -62.62
C GLU A 28 -8.49 4.88 -61.92
N LEU A 29 -7.48 4.37 -62.63
CA LEU A 29 -6.46 3.50 -62.03
C LEU A 29 -5.60 4.24 -60.99
N ILE A 30 -5.12 5.44 -61.32
CA ILE A 30 -4.32 6.26 -60.40
C ILE A 30 -5.16 6.67 -59.17
N LEU A 31 -6.43 7.02 -59.37
CA LEU A 31 -7.35 7.36 -58.29
C LEU A 31 -7.58 6.16 -57.36
N ALA A 32 -7.86 4.98 -57.92
CA ALA A 32 -8.05 3.75 -57.15
C ALA A 32 -6.78 3.39 -56.34
N MET A 33 -5.60 3.46 -56.96
CA MET A 33 -4.33 3.23 -56.25
C MET A 33 -4.08 4.26 -55.15
N SER A 34 -4.41 5.53 -55.38
CA SER A 34 -4.25 6.60 -54.38
C SER A 34 -5.16 6.37 -53.17
N ILE A 35 -6.42 5.99 -53.40
CA ILE A 35 -7.37 5.68 -52.32
C ILE A 35 -6.87 4.49 -51.50
N VAL A 36 -6.41 3.41 -52.16
CA VAL A 36 -5.85 2.24 -51.45
C VAL A 36 -4.62 2.64 -50.64
N ALA A 37 -3.70 3.43 -51.19
CA ALA A 37 -2.53 3.91 -50.47
C ALA A 37 -2.90 4.72 -49.22
N ILE A 38 -3.90 5.60 -49.31
CA ILE A 38 -4.42 6.37 -48.17
C ILE A 38 -5.04 5.45 -47.12
N ILE A 39 -5.86 4.47 -47.53
CA ILE A 39 -6.48 3.51 -46.61
C ILE A 39 -5.41 2.71 -45.86
N VAL A 40 -4.40 2.21 -46.57
CA VAL A 40 -3.28 1.47 -45.96
C VAL A 40 -2.50 2.37 -45.00
N ALA A 41 -2.20 3.61 -45.40
CA ALA A 41 -1.50 4.57 -44.55
C ALA A 41 -2.28 4.88 -43.25
N LEU A 42 -3.59 5.11 -43.35
CA LEU A 42 -4.47 5.32 -42.19
C LEU A 42 -4.57 4.06 -41.31
N GLY A 43 -4.67 2.87 -41.92
CA GLY A 43 -4.69 1.60 -41.20
C GLY A 43 -3.41 1.36 -40.41
N LEU A 44 -2.24 1.56 -41.03
CA LEU A 44 -0.94 1.47 -40.37
C LEU A 44 -0.77 2.54 -39.28
N GLY A 45 -1.23 3.76 -39.53
CA GLY A 45 -1.26 4.83 -38.54
C GLY A 45 -2.10 4.46 -37.31
N GLY A 46 -3.30 3.91 -37.52
CA GLY A 46 -4.19 3.44 -36.47
C GLY A 46 -3.59 2.31 -35.64
N VAL A 47 -2.94 1.33 -36.28
CA VAL A 47 -2.24 0.25 -35.56
C VAL A 47 -1.11 0.81 -34.70
N ARG A 48 -0.28 1.71 -35.24
CA ARG A 48 0.83 2.31 -34.49
C ARG A 48 0.33 3.09 -33.26
N LEU A 49 -0.73 3.88 -33.42
CA LEU A 49 -1.36 4.60 -32.31
C LEU A 49 -1.93 3.63 -31.27
N GLY A 50 -2.59 2.56 -31.71
CA GLY A 50 -3.13 1.53 -30.83
C GLY A 50 -2.05 0.85 -29.99
N VAL A 51 -0.91 0.50 -30.60
CA VAL A 51 0.25 -0.08 -29.90
C VAL A 51 0.81 0.92 -28.89
N SER A 52 1.10 2.15 -29.30
CA SER A 52 1.67 3.15 -28.38
C SER A 52 0.74 3.50 -27.21
N ALA A 53 -0.58 3.58 -27.46
CA ALA A 53 -1.57 3.81 -26.41
C ALA A 53 -1.64 2.64 -25.42
N ARG A 54 -1.55 1.40 -25.92
CA ARG A 54 -1.48 0.19 -25.09
C ARG A 54 -0.23 0.19 -24.23
N ASP A 55 0.94 0.43 -24.83
CA ASP A 55 2.23 0.40 -24.12
C ASP A 55 2.28 1.43 -22.99
N ALA A 56 1.81 2.66 -23.26
CA ALA A 56 1.69 3.71 -22.24
C ALA A 56 0.71 3.32 -21.12
N GLY A 57 -0.38 2.63 -21.47
CA GLY A 57 -1.33 2.08 -20.50
C GLY A 57 -0.71 0.99 -19.62
N GLU A 58 0.01 0.04 -20.23
CA GLU A 58 0.69 -1.05 -19.52
C GLU A 58 1.73 -0.52 -18.53
N GLN A 59 2.55 0.46 -18.92
CA GLN A 59 3.54 1.09 -18.03
C GLN A 59 2.89 1.77 -16.82
N LYS A 60 1.78 2.48 -17.04
CA LYS A 60 1.02 3.11 -15.95
C LYS A 60 0.45 2.05 -15.00
N VAL A 61 -0.12 0.99 -15.55
CA VAL A 61 -0.68 -0.12 -14.75
C VAL A 61 0.40 -0.79 -13.91
N ASP A 62 1.58 -1.08 -14.46
CA ASP A 62 2.70 -1.67 -13.71
C ASP A 62 3.11 -0.77 -12.52
N THR A 63 3.23 0.53 -12.77
CA THR A 63 3.59 1.51 -11.73
C THR A 63 2.58 1.52 -10.57
N TYR A 64 1.28 1.53 -10.86
CA TYR A 64 0.23 1.47 -9.83
C TYR A 64 0.14 0.12 -9.13
N GLN A 65 0.40 -0.98 -9.83
CA GLN A 65 0.44 -2.32 -9.21
C GLN A 65 1.56 -2.40 -8.17
N ARG A 66 2.75 -1.86 -8.47
CA ARG A 66 3.86 -1.76 -7.50
C ARG A 66 3.48 -0.93 -6.29
N LEU A 67 2.94 0.28 -6.49
CA LEU A 67 2.46 1.15 -5.40
C LEU A 67 1.46 0.43 -4.50
N ARG A 68 0.51 -0.30 -5.11
CA ARG A 68 -0.49 -1.07 -4.40
C ARG A 68 0.12 -2.20 -3.58
N MET A 69 1.05 -2.97 -4.14
CA MET A 69 1.69 -4.08 -3.44
C MET A 69 2.42 -3.61 -2.16
N ILE A 70 3.20 -2.52 -2.26
CA ILE A 70 3.89 -1.93 -1.10
C ILE A 70 2.88 -1.47 -0.05
N SER A 71 1.84 -0.77 -0.51
CA SER A 71 0.79 -0.22 0.37
C SER A 71 0.03 -1.32 1.10
N ASP A 72 -0.30 -2.42 0.41
CA ASP A 72 -1.05 -3.54 0.97
C ASP A 72 -0.21 -4.30 2.02
N GLN A 73 1.09 -4.52 1.76
CA GLN A 73 2.02 -5.12 2.74
C GLN A 73 2.15 -4.28 4.01
N LEU A 74 2.35 -2.98 3.84
CA LEU A 74 2.47 -2.03 4.96
C LEU A 74 1.16 -1.93 5.74
N LYS A 75 0.02 -1.82 5.05
CA LYS A 75 -1.32 -1.81 5.66
C LYS A 75 -1.58 -3.09 6.45
N GLN A 76 -1.32 -4.27 5.87
CA GLN A 76 -1.56 -5.55 6.54
C GLN A 76 -0.76 -5.65 7.84
N LYS A 77 0.54 -5.33 7.82
CA LYS A 77 1.38 -5.37 9.02
C LYS A 77 0.92 -4.33 10.04
N LEU A 78 0.56 -3.12 9.61
CA LEU A 78 0.07 -2.06 10.50
C LEU A 78 -1.27 -2.40 11.15
N GLN A 79 -2.21 -2.99 10.42
CA GLN A 79 -3.50 -3.41 10.98
C GLN A 79 -3.35 -4.50 12.04
N SER A 80 -2.30 -5.32 11.93
CA SER A 80 -1.93 -6.33 12.93
C SER A 80 -0.92 -5.82 13.96
N THR A 81 -0.72 -4.51 14.07
CA THR A 81 0.10 -3.91 15.14
C THR A 81 -0.56 -4.17 16.48
N TYR A 82 0.24 -4.56 17.48
CA TYR A 82 -0.25 -4.71 18.84
C TYR A 82 0.63 -3.98 19.84
N PRO A 83 0.06 -3.36 20.88
CA PRO A 83 0.84 -2.71 21.91
C PRO A 83 1.63 -3.74 22.72
N VAL A 84 2.94 -3.82 22.49
CA VAL A 84 3.86 -4.68 23.27
C VAL A 84 4.76 -3.81 24.13
N PHE A 85 4.75 -4.04 25.44
CA PHE A 85 5.61 -3.31 26.39
C PHE A 85 6.87 -4.12 26.69
N VAL A 86 8.02 -3.50 26.46
CA VAL A 86 9.32 -4.15 26.59
C VAL A 86 10.13 -3.46 27.67
N SER A 87 10.90 -4.24 28.43
CA SER A 87 11.86 -3.66 29.36
C SER A 87 12.98 -3.02 28.57
N GLN A 88 13.33 -1.79 28.91
CA GLN A 88 14.46 -1.12 28.29
C GLN A 88 15.76 -1.85 28.67
N LYS A 89 16.32 -2.61 27.73
CA LYS A 89 17.68 -3.17 27.84
C LYS A 89 18.64 -2.18 27.20
N ASP A 90 19.01 -1.13 27.93
CA ASP A 90 20.14 -0.28 27.54
C ASP A 90 21.44 -1.03 27.86
N GLY A 91 21.86 -1.92 26.96
CA GLY A 91 23.10 -2.66 27.16
C GLY A 91 23.65 -3.30 25.90
N VAL A 92 24.97 -3.46 25.90
CA VAL A 92 25.72 -4.18 24.88
C VAL A 92 25.20 -5.64 24.82
N PRO A 93 24.93 -6.18 23.62
CA PRO A 93 24.56 -7.59 23.45
C PRO A 93 25.53 -8.51 24.18
N GLY A 94 25.02 -9.42 25.01
CA GLY A 94 25.83 -10.46 25.67
C GLY A 94 26.22 -10.20 27.14
N LEU A 95 25.90 -9.04 27.73
CA LEU A 95 25.98 -8.85 29.18
C LEU A 95 24.59 -8.97 29.85
N PRO A 96 24.48 -9.63 31.02
CA PRO A 96 23.27 -9.61 31.82
C PRO A 96 23.03 -8.19 32.34
N VAL A 97 22.16 -7.45 31.66
CA VAL A 97 21.64 -6.16 32.14
C VAL A 97 20.56 -6.46 33.19
N PRO A 98 20.62 -5.88 34.41
CA PRO A 98 19.54 -6.03 35.37
C PRO A 98 18.22 -5.55 34.72
N ALA A 99 17.16 -6.33 34.88
CA ALA A 99 15.85 -6.01 34.32
C ALA A 99 15.40 -4.64 34.83
N SER A 100 15.49 -3.62 33.96
CA SER A 100 14.97 -2.30 34.26
C SER A 100 13.47 -2.42 34.51
N SER A 101 12.98 -1.82 35.60
CA SER A 101 11.54 -1.64 35.86
C SER A 101 10.91 -0.65 34.87
N LYS A 102 11.73 0.04 34.05
CA LYS A 102 11.25 0.92 33.00
C LYS A 102 10.80 0.10 31.79
N ARG A 103 9.54 0.27 31.44
CA ARG A 103 8.89 -0.29 30.26
C ARG A 103 8.74 0.79 29.20
N ILE A 104 8.91 0.41 27.95
CA ILE A 104 8.63 1.26 26.77
C ILE A 104 7.69 0.51 25.85
N LEU A 105 6.78 1.23 25.21
CA LEU A 105 5.92 0.64 24.18
C LEU A 105 6.74 0.46 22.90
N ALA A 106 6.71 -0.75 22.34
CA ALA A 106 7.45 -1.17 21.17
C ALA A 106 6.81 -0.62 19.88
N PHE A 107 6.78 0.71 19.76
CA PHE A 107 6.33 1.46 18.60
C PHE A 107 7.18 2.73 18.45
N GLU A 108 7.74 2.94 17.27
CA GLU A 108 8.52 4.10 16.90
C GLU A 108 8.05 4.56 15.51
N GLY A 109 7.57 5.81 15.44
CA GLY A 109 7.12 6.42 14.20
C GLY A 109 7.97 7.63 13.86
N ASN A 110 8.71 7.58 12.76
CA ASN A 110 9.42 8.72 12.16
C ASN A 110 8.75 9.09 10.83
N ALA A 111 9.05 10.28 10.32
CA ALA A 111 8.45 10.75 9.07
C ALA A 111 8.81 9.89 7.86
N ASP A 112 9.93 9.16 7.89
CA ASP A 112 10.50 8.37 6.79
C ASP A 112 10.59 6.87 7.10
N SER A 113 10.29 6.48 8.34
CA SER A 113 10.41 5.11 8.79
C SER A 113 9.47 4.81 9.95
N ILE A 114 9.02 3.57 10.02
CA ILE A 114 8.10 3.12 11.08
C ILE A 114 8.56 1.75 11.57
N ARG A 115 8.63 1.59 12.89
CA ARG A 115 9.09 0.37 13.56
C ARG A 115 8.08 -0.01 14.63
N PHE A 116 7.63 -1.25 14.64
CA PHE A 116 6.59 -1.71 15.56
C PHE A 116 6.58 -3.24 15.67
N VAL A 117 5.81 -3.76 16.62
CA VAL A 117 5.56 -5.20 16.76
C VAL A 117 4.21 -5.55 16.11
N THR A 118 4.19 -6.64 15.34
CA THR A 118 3.01 -7.10 14.61
C THR A 118 2.77 -8.60 14.82
N PHE A 119 1.49 -8.99 14.73
CA PHE A 119 1.05 -10.38 14.66
C PHE A 119 0.73 -10.85 13.23
N ALA A 120 0.99 -10.02 12.22
CA ALA A 120 0.91 -10.48 10.84
C ALA A 120 1.87 -11.66 10.61
N ALA A 121 1.63 -12.48 9.59
CA ALA A 121 2.61 -13.50 9.22
C ALA A 121 3.93 -12.83 8.76
N PRO A 122 5.11 -13.32 9.21
CA PRO A 122 6.38 -12.90 8.62
C PRO A 122 6.47 -13.37 7.16
N MET A 123 7.28 -12.69 6.34
CA MET A 123 7.42 -13.04 4.92
C MET A 123 8.03 -14.43 4.71
N THR A 124 8.82 -14.92 5.67
CA THR A 124 9.53 -16.20 5.63
C THR A 124 8.90 -17.29 6.51
N ALA A 125 7.68 -17.07 7.03
CA ALA A 125 7.04 -18.00 7.97
C ALA A 125 6.91 -19.40 7.37
N THR A 126 7.79 -20.32 7.77
CA THR A 126 7.67 -21.76 7.47
C THR A 126 7.13 -22.52 8.70
N ASP A 127 7.21 -21.91 9.89
CA ASP A 127 6.76 -22.46 11.17
C ASP A 127 5.83 -21.45 11.89
N PRO A 128 4.56 -21.81 12.18
CA PRO A 128 3.55 -20.92 12.76
C PRO A 128 3.73 -20.62 14.26
N THR A 129 4.81 -21.06 14.89
CA THR A 129 4.98 -20.99 16.35
C THR A 129 5.40 -19.61 16.88
N SER A 130 5.97 -18.73 16.06
CA SER A 130 6.27 -17.33 16.42
C SER A 130 5.59 -16.34 15.46
N LEU A 131 4.32 -16.03 15.72
CA LEU A 131 3.54 -15.06 14.94
C LEU A 131 3.85 -13.60 15.31
N THR A 132 4.51 -13.38 16.45
CA THR A 132 4.85 -12.04 16.94
C THR A 132 6.27 -11.70 16.55
N HIS A 133 6.44 -10.66 15.75
CA HIS A 133 7.76 -10.24 15.32
C HIS A 133 7.83 -8.72 15.23
N GLU A 134 9.05 -8.20 15.32
CA GLU A 134 9.32 -6.78 15.13
C GLU A 134 9.51 -6.50 13.65
N VAL A 135 8.93 -5.40 13.17
CA VAL A 135 9.10 -4.95 11.78
C VAL A 135 9.59 -3.52 11.74
N LYS A 136 10.38 -3.19 10.72
CA LYS A 136 10.73 -1.80 10.37
C LYS A 136 10.64 -1.59 8.87
N PHE A 137 9.91 -0.55 8.47
CA PHE A 137 9.86 -0.08 7.09
C PHE A 137 10.65 1.22 6.96
N TYR A 138 11.48 1.33 5.92
CA TYR A 138 12.25 2.53 5.61
C TYR A 138 12.74 2.48 4.15
N ILE A 139 13.09 3.63 3.57
CA ILE A 139 13.82 3.67 2.30
C ILE A 139 15.31 3.51 2.59
N GLY A 140 15.98 2.58 1.91
CA GLY A 140 17.39 2.32 2.15
C GLY A 140 18.01 1.32 1.20
N LYS A 141 19.20 0.82 1.57
CA LYS A 141 19.90 -0.24 0.86
C LYS A 141 19.72 -1.56 1.60
N HIS A 142 19.40 -2.60 0.87
CA HIS A 142 19.40 -3.96 1.39
C HIS A 142 20.82 -4.33 1.84
N PRO A 143 21.01 -4.82 3.07
CA PRO A 143 22.35 -5.00 3.65
C PRO A 143 23.18 -6.07 2.95
N GLU A 144 22.54 -7.09 2.37
CA GLU A 144 23.24 -8.18 1.67
C GLU A 144 23.36 -7.96 0.15
N THR A 145 22.25 -7.70 -0.54
CA THR A 145 22.23 -7.52 -2.00
C THR A 145 22.66 -6.12 -2.46
N GLY A 146 22.66 -5.12 -1.57
CA GLY A 146 22.95 -3.73 -1.92
C GLY A 146 21.84 -3.01 -2.71
N GLN A 147 20.74 -3.69 -3.04
CA GLN A 147 19.60 -3.11 -3.76
C GLN A 147 18.96 -1.96 -2.99
N THR A 148 18.63 -0.88 -3.68
CA THR A 148 17.98 0.31 -3.09
C THR A 148 16.47 0.24 -3.26
N GLY A 149 15.73 0.58 -2.22
CA GLY A 149 14.28 0.60 -2.30
C GLY A 149 13.59 0.77 -0.96
N VAL A 150 12.31 0.41 -0.90
CA VAL A 150 11.60 0.22 0.36
C VAL A 150 12.04 -1.10 0.97
N ILE A 151 12.67 -1.01 2.12
CA ILE A 151 13.15 -2.15 2.88
C ILE A 151 12.17 -2.46 3.99
N LEU A 152 11.76 -3.72 4.05
CA LEU A 152 11.13 -4.32 5.22
C LEU A 152 12.20 -5.11 5.97
N MET A 153 12.43 -4.72 7.22
CA MET A 153 13.17 -5.52 8.18
C MET A 153 12.17 -6.29 9.02
N GLU A 154 12.38 -7.60 9.19
CA GLU A 154 11.67 -8.44 10.15
C GLU A 154 12.67 -9.00 11.16
N ARG A 155 12.30 -9.00 12.43
CA ARG A 155 13.11 -9.60 13.49
C ARG A 155 12.27 -10.54 14.34
N ASP A 156 12.77 -11.76 14.52
CA ASP A 156 12.25 -12.67 15.54
C ASP A 156 12.62 -12.15 16.93
N ILE A 157 11.60 -11.98 17.77
CA ILE A 157 11.72 -11.42 19.11
C ILE A 157 11.65 -12.47 20.22
N SER A 158 11.64 -13.75 19.86
CA SER A 158 11.55 -14.88 20.81
C SER A 158 12.67 -14.86 21.86
N ALA A 159 13.82 -14.24 21.55
CA ALA A 159 14.97 -14.08 22.45
C ALA A 159 14.82 -12.89 23.44
N GLY A 160 13.73 -12.12 23.38
CA GLY A 160 13.49 -10.99 24.27
C GLY A 160 14.42 -9.79 24.00
N ASP A 161 14.83 -9.62 22.74
CA ASP A 161 15.65 -8.53 22.19
C ASP A 161 14.81 -7.49 21.42
N VAL A 162 13.50 -7.48 21.65
CA VAL A 162 12.54 -6.52 21.07
C VAL A 162 13.05 -5.09 21.23
N PHE A 163 13.04 -4.33 20.14
CA PHE A 163 13.42 -2.92 20.08
C PHE A 163 14.89 -2.61 20.46
N SER A 164 15.73 -3.63 20.67
CA SER A 164 17.17 -3.45 20.86
C SER A 164 17.84 -2.88 19.60
N ARG A 165 19.07 -2.41 19.74
CA ARG A 165 19.85 -1.83 18.63
C ARG A 165 19.91 -2.80 17.44
N ILE A 166 19.62 -2.31 16.25
CA ILE A 166 19.71 -3.11 15.02
C ILE A 166 21.18 -3.30 14.67
N GLN A 167 21.65 -4.54 14.78
CA GLN A 167 22.92 -4.98 14.23
C GLN A 167 22.68 -5.53 12.83
N GLN A 168 23.47 -5.08 11.86
CA GLN A 168 23.23 -5.34 10.45
C GLN A 168 23.34 -6.84 10.08
N ARG A 169 24.04 -7.64 10.91
CA ARG A 169 24.25 -9.07 10.72
C ARG A 169 23.86 -9.80 12.01
N SER A 170 22.59 -10.20 12.09
CA SER A 170 22.04 -10.99 13.19
C SER A 170 21.20 -12.10 12.59
N ASP A 171 21.35 -13.32 13.09
CA ASP A 171 20.58 -14.48 12.60
C ASP A 171 19.07 -14.32 12.84
N SER A 172 18.69 -13.46 13.80
CA SER A 172 17.29 -13.12 14.11
C SER A 172 16.66 -12.10 13.16
N ILE A 173 17.42 -11.48 12.24
CA ILE A 173 16.95 -10.37 11.41
C ILE A 173 16.98 -10.76 9.93
N GLN A 174 15.86 -10.53 9.26
CA GLN A 174 15.71 -10.70 7.82
C GLN A 174 15.37 -9.36 7.17
N TYR A 175 15.84 -9.16 5.95
CA TYR A 175 15.57 -7.96 5.16
C TYR A 175 14.94 -8.35 3.84
N PHE A 176 13.98 -7.55 3.38
CA PHE A 176 13.27 -7.75 2.12
C PHE A 176 13.20 -6.42 1.37
N VAL A 177 13.48 -6.45 0.07
CA VAL A 177 13.19 -5.33 -0.84
C VAL A 177 11.73 -5.47 -1.29
N LEU A 178 10.86 -4.59 -0.81
CA LEU A 178 9.45 -4.60 -1.20
C LEU A 178 9.22 -3.95 -2.56
N ALA A 179 10.00 -2.93 -2.88
CA ALA A 179 9.99 -2.28 -4.19
C ALA A 179 11.27 -1.47 -4.41
N GLU A 180 11.69 -1.42 -5.67
CA GLU A 180 12.79 -0.60 -6.16
C GLU A 180 12.27 0.76 -6.70
N ASN A 181 13.17 1.73 -6.88
CA ASN A 181 12.88 3.07 -7.42
C ASN A 181 11.77 3.83 -6.70
N VAL A 182 11.74 3.71 -5.38
CA VAL A 182 10.83 4.50 -4.53
C VAL A 182 11.50 5.84 -4.24
N ALA A 183 10.96 6.91 -4.81
CA ALA A 183 11.45 8.26 -4.64
C ALA A 183 11.13 8.82 -3.24
N LYS A 184 9.97 8.46 -2.68
CA LYS A 184 9.53 8.98 -1.38
C LYS A 184 8.65 7.98 -0.64
N MET A 185 8.82 7.91 0.67
CA MET A 185 7.91 7.24 1.59
C MET A 185 7.77 8.12 2.82
N GLN A 186 6.55 8.55 3.13
CA GLN A 186 6.28 9.47 4.23
C GLN A 186 5.16 8.95 5.11
N PHE A 187 5.35 9.12 6.42
CA PHE A 187 4.40 8.73 7.45
C PHE A 187 3.95 9.94 8.26
N ARG A 188 2.65 9.97 8.58
CA ARG A 188 2.06 10.88 9.56
C ARG A 188 1.17 10.10 10.50
N TYR A 189 1.03 10.58 11.72
CA TYR A 189 0.43 9.82 12.81
C TYR A 189 -0.66 10.65 13.47
N TYR A 190 -1.85 10.07 13.62
CA TYR A 190 -2.95 10.72 14.30
C TYR A 190 -2.91 10.38 15.79
N GLN A 191 -2.51 11.33 16.62
CA GLN A 191 -2.52 11.20 18.07
C GLN A 191 -3.82 11.77 18.64
N MET A 192 -4.43 11.04 19.58
CA MET A 192 -5.51 11.55 20.42
C MET A 192 -5.01 11.75 21.85
N LYS A 193 -5.46 12.84 22.48
CA LYS A 193 -5.23 13.16 23.88
C LYS A 193 -6.57 13.35 24.57
N LYS A 194 -6.75 12.75 25.75
CA LYS A 194 -7.92 13.02 26.60
C LYS A 194 -7.80 14.40 27.24
N LEU A 195 -8.83 15.22 27.10
CA LEU A 195 -8.87 16.54 27.71
C LEU A 195 -9.06 16.42 29.23
N PRO A 196 -8.37 17.24 30.04
CA PRO A 196 -8.58 17.25 31.48
C PRO A 196 -10.02 17.70 31.82
N PRO A 197 -10.61 17.21 32.92
CA PRO A 197 -12.00 17.52 33.28
C PRO A 197 -12.33 19.02 33.33
N GLN A 198 -11.35 19.84 33.72
CA GLN A 198 -11.49 21.31 33.84
C GLN A 198 -11.72 22.03 32.51
N GLU A 199 -11.33 21.45 31.37
CA GLU A 199 -11.54 22.01 30.03
C GLU A 199 -12.87 21.56 29.40
N VAL A 200 -13.59 20.63 30.05
CA VAL A 200 -14.82 19.99 29.55
C VAL A 200 -16.07 20.48 30.30
N GLU A 201 -15.90 21.25 31.39
CA GLU A 201 -16.98 21.84 32.19
C GLU A 201 -17.55 23.12 31.52
N GLY A 202 -18.27 22.94 30.42
CA GLY A 202 -19.14 23.96 29.81
C GLY A 202 -20.63 23.60 29.95
N PRO A 203 -21.57 24.54 29.71
CA PRO A 203 -23.02 24.29 29.85
C PRO A 203 -23.55 23.19 28.90
N ASP A 204 -22.84 22.87 27.83
CA ASP A 204 -23.08 21.71 26.99
C ASP A 204 -22.33 20.48 27.53
N LYS A 205 -23.05 19.60 28.23
CA LYS A 205 -22.56 18.29 28.76
C LYS A 205 -22.12 17.28 27.68
N LYS A 206 -21.94 17.72 26.42
CA LYS A 206 -21.42 16.95 25.28
C LYS A 206 -20.08 17.49 24.77
N ALA A 207 -19.33 18.23 25.58
CA ALA A 207 -18.01 18.71 25.22
C ALA A 207 -17.08 17.53 24.83
N LEU A 208 -16.40 17.67 23.70
CA LEU A 208 -15.45 16.69 23.15
C LEU A 208 -14.45 16.28 24.23
N GLN A 209 -14.48 15.01 24.67
CA GLN A 209 -13.59 14.50 25.72
C GLN A 209 -12.15 14.26 25.24
N PHE A 210 -11.90 14.41 23.94
CA PHE A 210 -10.64 14.10 23.28
C PHE A 210 -10.28 15.18 22.25
N SER A 211 -9.00 15.50 22.15
CA SER A 211 -8.42 16.34 21.11
C SER A 211 -7.45 15.51 20.27
N GLY A 212 -7.52 15.64 18.96
CA GLY A 212 -6.69 14.88 18.02
C GLY A 212 -5.88 15.78 17.11
N GLN A 213 -4.66 15.36 16.81
CA GLN A 213 -3.77 16.08 15.90
C GLN A 213 -2.91 15.12 15.07
N TRP A 214 -2.64 15.49 13.83
CA TRP A 214 -1.66 14.82 12.98
C TRP A 214 -0.26 15.32 13.33
N VAL A 215 0.67 14.39 13.55
CA VAL A 215 2.09 14.66 13.82
C VAL A 215 2.97 13.82 12.90
N ASP A 216 4.16 14.28 12.58
CA ASP A 216 5.06 13.56 11.67
C ASP A 216 5.96 12.54 12.40
N ARG A 217 5.81 12.43 13.72
CA ARG A 217 6.68 11.64 14.58
C ARG A 217 5.98 11.22 15.87
N VAL A 218 6.22 9.99 16.29
CA VAL A 218 5.75 9.41 17.54
C VAL A 218 6.90 8.67 18.20
N PHE A 219 7.33 9.17 19.35
CA PHE A 219 8.25 8.49 20.24
C PHE A 219 7.55 8.18 21.55
N MET A 220 7.86 7.03 22.13
CA MET A 220 7.24 6.57 23.36
C MET A 220 8.24 6.70 24.49
N GLU A 221 7.87 7.47 25.51
CA GLU A 221 8.71 7.63 26.69
C GLU A 221 8.64 6.38 27.57
N SER A 222 9.75 6.05 28.22
CA SER A 222 9.81 4.96 29.18
C SER A 222 9.05 5.34 30.46
N PHE A 223 8.30 4.40 31.04
CA PHE A 223 7.61 4.60 32.32
C PHE A 223 8.00 3.53 33.34
N GLU A 224 7.96 3.88 34.63
CA GLU A 224 8.26 2.94 35.71
C GLU A 224 7.04 2.06 36.03
N GLN A 225 7.24 0.74 36.04
CA GLN A 225 6.24 -0.21 36.48
C GLN A 225 6.28 -0.34 38.01
N SER A 226 5.17 0.00 38.69
CA SER A 226 5.08 -0.12 40.16
C SER A 226 5.18 -1.58 40.61
N PRO A 227 6.01 -1.94 41.61
CA PRO A 227 6.19 -3.32 42.07
C PRO A 227 4.92 -3.98 42.67
N ALA A 228 3.96 -3.18 43.15
CA ALA A 228 2.82 -3.66 43.93
C ALA A 228 1.70 -4.33 43.10
N ASP A 229 1.68 -4.14 41.78
CA ASP A 229 0.54 -4.51 40.92
C ASP A 229 0.76 -5.75 40.04
N SER A 230 1.91 -6.42 40.21
CA SER A 230 2.34 -7.58 39.40
C SER A 230 1.40 -8.79 39.41
N SER A 231 0.43 -8.85 40.35
CA SER A 231 -0.51 -9.99 40.44
C SER A 231 -1.89 -9.74 39.81
N LYS A 232 -2.27 -8.49 39.48
CA LYS A 232 -3.66 -8.19 39.02
C LYS A 232 -3.83 -7.06 37.99
N ALA A 233 -2.84 -6.22 37.70
CA ALA A 233 -3.04 -5.07 36.82
C ALA A 233 -2.55 -5.33 35.37
N ASN A 234 -3.42 -5.03 34.40
CA ASN A 234 -3.06 -5.12 32.98
C ASN A 234 -2.13 -3.92 32.65
N PRO A 235 -0.87 -4.15 32.23
CA PRO A 235 0.10 -3.08 31.98
C PRO A 235 -0.36 -2.10 30.89
N ILE A 236 -1.25 -2.54 29.97
CA ILE A 236 -1.88 -1.66 28.98
C ILE A 236 -2.77 -0.62 29.67
N ILE A 237 -3.61 -1.06 30.62
CA ILE A 237 -4.58 -0.19 31.31
C ILE A 237 -3.85 0.82 32.20
N ASP A 238 -2.80 0.40 32.89
CA ASP A 238 -2.00 1.30 33.72
C ASP A 238 -1.22 2.30 32.87
N PHE A 239 -0.68 1.86 31.73
CA PHE A 239 -0.07 2.75 30.74
C PHE A 239 -1.08 3.76 30.20
N GLU A 240 -2.29 3.34 29.79
CA GLU A 240 -3.31 4.26 29.27
C GLU A 240 -3.81 5.25 30.33
N LYS A 241 -3.83 4.85 31.61
CA LYS A 241 -4.18 5.75 32.73
C LYS A 241 -3.07 6.76 33.03
N ALA A 242 -1.81 6.33 33.03
CA ALA A 242 -0.65 7.16 33.37
C ALA A 242 -0.20 8.03 32.19
N ASN A 243 -0.22 7.48 30.98
CA ASN A 243 0.16 8.14 29.75
C ASN A 243 -1.10 8.42 28.95
N LYS A 244 -1.49 9.70 28.87
CA LYS A 244 -2.68 10.19 28.14
C LYS A 244 -2.69 9.89 26.63
N ILE A 245 -1.73 9.11 26.12
CA ILE A 245 -1.49 8.81 24.70
C ILE A 245 -1.24 7.30 24.57
N SER A 246 -2.29 6.59 24.18
CA SER A 246 -2.22 5.25 23.57
C SER A 246 -1.46 5.33 22.24
N LEU A 247 -1.10 4.18 21.65
CA LEU A 247 -0.66 4.08 20.24
C LEU A 247 -1.41 5.09 19.34
N PRO A 248 -0.76 5.66 18.30
CA PRO A 248 -1.44 6.52 17.35
C PRO A 248 -2.69 5.81 16.82
N ARG A 249 -3.80 6.52 16.67
CA ARG A 249 -5.09 5.94 16.25
C ARG A 249 -5.16 5.69 14.75
N ALA A 250 -4.33 6.38 13.99
CA ALA A 250 -4.18 6.16 12.57
C ALA A 250 -2.76 6.52 12.10
N VAL A 251 -2.35 5.91 11.00
CA VAL A 251 -1.13 6.25 10.25
C VAL A 251 -1.55 6.61 8.84
N GLU A 252 -1.17 7.80 8.39
CA GLU A 252 -1.24 8.22 7.00
C GLU A 252 0.07 7.87 6.32
N ILE A 253 -0.03 7.23 5.16
CA ILE A 253 1.10 6.72 4.37
C ILE A 253 1.05 7.38 3.00
N THR A 254 2.16 7.95 2.56
CA THR A 254 2.34 8.47 1.20
C THR A 254 3.56 7.82 0.56
N ILE A 255 3.40 7.22 -0.62
CA ILE A 255 4.48 6.56 -1.37
C ILE A 255 4.58 7.19 -2.76
N GLY A 256 5.79 7.49 -3.20
CA GLY A 256 6.11 7.96 -4.55
C GLY A 256 7.12 7.04 -5.21
N VAL A 257 6.84 6.61 -6.45
CA VAL A 257 7.73 5.76 -7.26
C VAL A 257 8.15 6.47 -8.53
N THR A 258 9.39 6.28 -8.93
CA THR A 258 9.89 6.74 -10.22
C THR A 258 9.56 5.68 -11.28
N PRO A 259 8.86 6.03 -12.36
CA PRO A 259 8.59 5.10 -13.46
C PRO A 259 9.90 4.55 -14.04
N GLN A 260 9.92 3.24 -14.34
CA GLN A 260 11.05 2.64 -15.05
C GLN A 260 11.01 3.05 -16.54
N PRO A 261 12.16 3.38 -17.16
CA PRO A 261 12.25 3.63 -18.59
C PRO A 261 11.93 2.35 -19.38
N LYS A 262 11.41 2.50 -20.60
CA LYS A 262 11.04 1.33 -21.42
C LYS A 262 12.30 0.56 -21.86
N PRO A 263 12.22 -0.77 -22.04
CA PRO A 263 13.30 -1.54 -22.64
C PRO A 263 13.67 -0.99 -24.03
N GLY A 264 14.89 -0.47 -24.18
CA GLY A 264 15.39 0.12 -25.43
C GLY A 264 15.23 1.64 -25.56
N GLU A 265 14.66 2.31 -24.55
CA GLU A 265 14.67 3.77 -24.40
C GLU A 265 15.88 4.13 -23.52
N GLU A 266 16.77 5.02 -23.98
CA GLU A 266 17.86 5.51 -23.14
C GLU A 266 17.26 6.19 -21.90
N VAL A 267 17.90 6.00 -20.75
CA VAL A 267 17.56 6.73 -19.52
C VAL A 267 17.79 8.20 -19.84
N ALA A 268 16.73 8.93 -20.17
CA ALA A 268 16.84 10.37 -20.34
C ALA A 268 17.38 10.94 -19.02
N ASP A 269 18.44 11.74 -19.08
CA ASP A 269 19.01 12.45 -17.93
C ASP A 269 18.02 13.42 -17.25
N GLU A 270 16.78 13.53 -17.77
CA GLU A 270 15.66 14.16 -17.08
C GLU A 270 15.15 13.23 -15.97
N GLU A 271 15.39 13.60 -14.72
CA GLU A 271 14.80 12.97 -13.53
C GLU A 271 13.29 12.77 -13.74
N SER A 272 12.90 11.54 -14.09
CA SER A 272 11.51 11.20 -14.33
C SER A 272 10.69 11.55 -13.10
N GLU A 273 9.66 12.40 -13.26
CA GLU A 273 8.90 12.90 -12.13
C GLU A 273 8.26 11.73 -11.36
N PRO A 274 8.37 11.71 -10.02
CA PRO A 274 7.83 10.63 -9.22
C PRO A 274 6.29 10.64 -9.27
N VAL A 275 5.72 9.46 -9.46
CA VAL A 275 4.27 9.23 -9.39
C VAL A 275 3.90 8.88 -7.96
N PHE A 276 3.04 9.68 -7.35
CA PHE A 276 2.57 9.46 -5.98
C PHE A 276 1.29 8.65 -5.92
N SER A 277 1.20 7.76 -4.94
CA SER A 277 -0.06 7.17 -4.53
C SER A 277 -0.92 8.22 -3.82
N PRO A 278 -2.26 8.15 -3.92
CA PRO A 278 -3.12 8.82 -2.96
C PRO A 278 -2.70 8.44 -1.53
N PRO A 279 -2.74 9.37 -0.56
CA PRO A 279 -2.46 9.04 0.83
C PRO A 279 -3.42 7.97 1.35
N ILE A 280 -2.87 6.96 2.03
CA ILE A 280 -3.66 5.87 2.61
C ILE A 280 -3.66 6.05 4.13
N ILE A 281 -4.85 6.06 4.72
CA ILE A 281 -5.02 6.13 6.18
C ILE A 281 -5.31 4.72 6.70
N VAL A 282 -4.42 4.24 7.56
CA VAL A 282 -4.56 2.95 8.25
C VAL A 282 -4.92 3.22 9.70
N LEU A 283 -6.12 2.79 10.10
CA LEU A 283 -6.54 2.84 11.50
C LEU A 283 -5.77 1.80 12.32
N LEU A 284 -5.29 2.21 13.49
CA LEU A 284 -4.59 1.37 14.45
C LEU A 284 -5.39 1.30 15.73
N ASN A 285 -5.42 0.13 16.40
CA ASN A 285 -6.14 -0.06 17.66
C ASN A 285 -7.55 0.58 17.63
N SER A 286 -8.30 0.28 16.57
CA SER A 286 -9.72 0.60 16.51
C SER A 286 -10.39 -0.26 17.56
N GLY A 287 -10.55 0.28 18.77
CA GLY A 287 -11.16 -0.39 19.90
C GLY A 287 -12.54 -0.90 19.49
N MET A 288 -12.60 -2.17 19.09
CA MET A 288 -13.85 -2.89 19.00
C MET A 288 -14.23 -3.22 20.43
N GLU A 289 -15.02 -2.35 21.05
CA GLU A 289 -15.76 -2.73 22.24
C GLU A 289 -16.87 -3.67 21.78
N PHE A 290 -16.68 -4.97 22.00
CA PHE A 290 -17.78 -5.92 21.91
C PHE A 290 -18.75 -5.59 23.03
N ALA A 291 -19.91 -5.05 22.68
CA ALA A 291 -20.99 -4.91 23.65
C ALA A 291 -21.32 -6.32 24.17
N VAL A 292 -20.99 -6.59 25.44
CA VAL A 292 -21.43 -7.80 26.11
C VAL A 292 -22.96 -7.72 26.15
N PRO A 293 -23.71 -8.71 25.62
CA PRO A 293 -25.15 -8.71 25.71
C PRO A 293 -25.55 -8.59 27.19
N PRO A 294 -26.57 -7.79 27.55
CA PRO A 294 -27.01 -7.72 28.93
C PRO A 294 -27.37 -9.13 29.41
N GLU A 295 -26.82 -9.54 30.56
CA GLU A 295 -27.24 -10.75 31.24
C GLU A 295 -28.75 -10.66 31.43
N LYS A 296 -29.50 -11.61 30.85
CA LYS A 296 -30.91 -11.75 31.18
C LYS A 296 -30.94 -12.14 32.66
N GLU A 297 -31.39 -11.23 33.52
CA GLU A 297 -31.77 -11.57 34.88
C GLU A 297 -32.66 -12.81 34.81
N GLY A 298 -32.19 -13.88 35.43
CA GLY A 298 -32.91 -15.13 35.51
C GLY A 298 -34.30 -14.85 36.08
N ASP A 299 -35.31 -15.30 35.34
CA ASP A 299 -36.70 -15.34 35.78
C ASP A 299 -36.81 -16.35 36.94
N ASN A 300 -36.34 -15.94 38.12
CA ASN A 300 -36.60 -16.60 39.38
C ASN A 300 -38.02 -16.22 39.81
N ASN A 301 -39.01 -16.77 39.10
CA ASN A 301 -40.35 -16.93 39.61
C ASN A 301 -40.59 -18.41 39.93
N GLU A 302 -39.87 -18.90 40.93
CA GLU A 302 -40.33 -20.02 41.73
C GLU A 302 -41.01 -19.43 42.97
N LYS A 303 -42.35 -19.34 42.92
CA LYS A 303 -43.18 -19.14 44.12
C LYS A 303 -44.32 -20.15 44.10
N ALA A 304 -44.22 -21.05 45.08
CA ALA A 304 -45.26 -21.63 45.94
C ALA A 304 -46.53 -22.20 45.29
#